data_AF-A0A7K0PFD5-F1
#
_entry.id   AF-A0A7K0PFD5-F1
#
_cell.length_a   1.000
_cell.length_b   1.000
_cell.length_c   1.000
_cell.angle_alpha   90.00
_cell.angle_beta   90.00
_cell.angle_gamma   90.00
#
_symmetry.space_group_name_H-M   'P 1'
#
loop_
_entity.id
_entity.type
_entity.pdbx_description
1 polymer ?
#
loop_
_entity_poly.entity_id
_entity_poly.type
_entity_poly.pdbx_seq_one_letter_code
_entity_poly.pdbx_strand_id
1 'polypeptide(L)'
;MPSDAASPVLEDVLPDGARVLFCGTAAGTVSARVGAPYAGPGNAFWPTLHAVGLLPGRLAPTAFRRAGEHGVALTDLDKHASGSDAEIGAAGFDPDAVAAKVRACRAPVVAYTSKTAGSTALGRPVAYGRQPERIAGAEVWVLPSPSGRARRFWDAGPWHALADRVRELAPAVLCAPDKLRGACDAAGAARALADGARDAGGWALELPVADGGEGTLQAFVDGGHADPVAVRARDAHGREGDARIAVLRGPGAAPAADVATAEADPGPTGDRADGAVEADRGPTGDEAPGAVGADRGPTGDRADGAVEADRGPTGDGAGPTVLVEAAEAIALAAIPEDERHVGRASSAGVGDLVRAALDLGASRILVAVGGSASIDGGAGFLRALGVDAPADGAALVADPTAVDASLAGLDPRLAHVALELLHDVDAPLCGPDGAARRFGPQKGAGPDEVEAHDAALARWAATLGGDPDAPGSGAAGGLGFALRAVGATARPGAEAVLDLVGFDRLARFADLVVTAEGSVDASTLQGKTVDAVVRRATATGTRCVVAGGRVEDDAAAELQRRGADRVQAIGPADRPLATALAAAPGELREAARTATTELRRP
;
A
#
# COMPACT_ATOMS: atom_id res chain seq x y z
N MET A 1 37.28 -21.57 -21.05
CA MET A 1 36.97 -20.13 -20.95
C MET A 1 35.59 -19.95 -21.58
N PRO A 2 34.53 -19.62 -20.82
CA PRO A 2 33.27 -19.22 -21.45
C PRO A 2 33.53 -17.95 -22.26
N SER A 3 32.99 -17.88 -23.47
CA SER A 3 33.12 -16.72 -24.36
C SER A 3 32.53 -15.47 -23.69
N ASP A 4 33.24 -14.34 -23.76
CA ASP A 4 32.71 -13.00 -23.48
C ASP A 4 31.47 -12.75 -24.35
N ALA A 5 30.29 -13.06 -23.82
CA ALA A 5 29.03 -12.61 -24.40
C ALA A 5 28.94 -11.11 -24.11
N ALA A 6 29.03 -10.28 -25.14
CA ALA A 6 28.89 -8.84 -25.03
C ALA A 6 27.61 -8.48 -24.25
N SER A 7 27.72 -7.58 -23.27
CA SER A 7 26.56 -7.16 -22.48
C SER A 7 25.46 -6.58 -23.36
N PRO A 8 24.17 -6.82 -23.05
CA PRO A 8 23.07 -6.27 -23.83
C PRO A 8 23.03 -4.73 -23.71
N VAL A 9 22.59 -4.05 -24.78
CA VAL A 9 22.46 -2.59 -24.82
C VAL A 9 21.44 -2.09 -23.79
N LEU A 10 20.33 -2.82 -23.65
CA LEU A 10 19.29 -2.56 -22.66
C LEU A 10 18.99 -3.85 -21.91
N GLU A 11 18.74 -3.71 -20.61
CA GLU A 11 18.23 -4.79 -19.76
C GLU A 11 16.85 -5.26 -20.25
N ASP A 12 16.54 -6.54 -20.09
CA ASP A 12 15.17 -7.04 -20.24
C ASP A 12 14.38 -6.81 -18.95
N VAL A 13 13.06 -6.70 -19.07
CA VAL A 13 12.14 -6.76 -17.92
C VAL A 13 11.33 -8.03 -18.06
N LEU A 14 11.59 -9.02 -17.20
CA LEU A 14 10.95 -10.35 -17.27
C LEU A 14 10.41 -10.73 -15.89
N PRO A 15 9.28 -10.14 -15.44
CA PRO A 15 8.65 -10.56 -14.19
C PRO A 15 8.19 -12.03 -14.28
N ASP A 16 8.16 -12.74 -13.15
CA ASP A 16 7.50 -14.05 -13.09
C ASP A 16 5.98 -13.86 -13.23
N GLY A 17 5.36 -14.54 -14.19
CA GLY A 17 3.93 -14.40 -14.47
C GLY A 17 3.54 -13.08 -15.15
N ALA A 18 4.20 -12.71 -16.24
CA ALA A 18 3.82 -11.56 -17.06
C ALA A 18 2.44 -11.74 -17.71
N ARG A 19 1.69 -10.64 -17.85
CA ARG A 19 0.43 -10.57 -18.61
C ARG A 19 0.68 -10.42 -20.11
N VAL A 20 1.75 -9.71 -20.47
CA VAL A 20 2.14 -9.44 -21.85
C VAL A 20 3.65 -9.19 -21.92
N LEU A 21 4.28 -9.72 -22.97
CA LEU A 21 5.66 -9.39 -23.33
C LEU A 21 5.67 -8.53 -24.58
N PHE A 22 6.19 -7.30 -24.48
CA PHE A 22 6.45 -6.44 -25.64
C PHE A 22 7.85 -6.67 -26.18
N CYS A 23 7.93 -6.82 -27.50
CA CYS A 23 9.18 -7.06 -28.21
C CYS A 23 9.40 -6.02 -29.31
N GLY A 24 10.43 -5.19 -29.15
CA GLY A 24 10.90 -4.27 -30.18
C GLY A 24 11.85 -4.95 -31.18
N THR A 25 12.33 -4.19 -32.16
CA THR A 25 13.41 -4.64 -33.06
C THR A 25 14.74 -4.61 -32.31
N ALA A 26 15.13 -3.44 -31.83
CA ALA A 26 16.33 -3.18 -31.06
C ALA A 26 16.21 -1.85 -30.31
N ALA A 27 17.19 -1.54 -29.45
CA ALA A 27 17.26 -0.25 -28.79
C ALA A 27 17.44 0.89 -29.82
N GLY A 28 16.55 1.88 -29.82
CA GLY A 28 16.78 3.11 -30.59
C GLY A 28 17.98 3.90 -30.05
N THR A 29 18.62 4.75 -30.87
CA THR A 29 19.82 5.51 -30.49
C THR A 29 19.67 6.30 -29.19
N VAL A 30 18.52 6.96 -28.99
CA VAL A 30 18.23 7.71 -27.75
C VAL A 30 18.01 6.75 -26.58
N SER A 31 17.30 5.65 -26.80
CA SER A 31 17.06 4.63 -25.78
C SER A 31 18.37 4.02 -25.28
N ALA A 32 19.28 3.66 -26.18
CA ALA A 32 20.61 3.14 -25.84
C ALA A 32 21.43 4.14 -25.03
N ARG A 33 21.43 5.42 -25.42
CA ARG A 33 22.16 6.48 -24.70
C ARG A 33 21.60 6.74 -23.29
N VAL A 34 20.29 6.69 -23.12
CA VAL A 34 19.62 6.94 -21.83
C VAL A 34 19.60 5.68 -20.95
N GLY A 35 19.81 4.49 -21.54
CA GLY A 35 19.67 3.22 -20.84
C GLY A 35 18.22 2.85 -20.54
N ALA A 36 17.27 3.30 -21.38
CA ALA A 36 15.84 3.13 -21.17
C ALA A 36 15.09 2.81 -22.48
N PRO A 37 14.24 1.77 -22.53
CA PRO A 37 13.50 1.44 -23.73
C PRO A 37 12.45 2.51 -24.07
N TYR A 38 12.19 2.67 -25.37
CA TYR A 38 11.22 3.63 -25.89
C TYR A 38 11.41 5.10 -25.44
N ALA A 39 12.64 5.54 -25.16
CA ALA A 39 12.95 6.89 -24.65
C ALA A 39 13.09 7.97 -25.75
N GLY A 40 12.88 7.61 -27.02
CA GLY A 40 13.02 8.55 -28.14
C GLY A 40 11.97 9.68 -28.12
N PRO A 41 12.29 10.88 -28.65
CA PRO A 41 11.34 11.98 -28.75
C PRO A 41 10.08 11.59 -29.53
N GLY A 42 8.91 11.93 -28.97
CA GLY A 42 7.61 11.62 -29.57
C GLY A 42 7.27 10.13 -29.60
N ASN A 43 7.98 9.27 -28.87
CA ASN A 43 7.61 7.88 -28.73
C ASN A 43 6.33 7.75 -27.88
N ALA A 44 5.34 7.04 -28.41
CA ALA A 44 4.01 6.90 -27.82
C ALA A 44 3.87 5.69 -26.88
N PHE A 45 4.89 4.83 -26.74
CA PHE A 45 4.77 3.55 -26.03
C PHE A 45 4.21 3.70 -24.60
N TRP A 46 4.90 4.47 -23.76
CA TRP A 46 4.52 4.65 -22.35
C TRP A 46 3.18 5.37 -22.17
N PRO A 47 2.89 6.49 -22.90
CA PRO A 47 1.55 7.07 -22.90
C PRO A 47 0.45 6.10 -23.35
N THR A 48 0.72 5.28 -24.36
CA THR A 48 -0.25 4.32 -24.90
C THR A 48 -0.54 3.22 -23.90
N LEU A 49 0.47 2.62 -23.24
CA LEU A 49 0.22 1.57 -22.25
C LEU A 49 -0.71 2.04 -21.11
N HIS A 50 -0.52 3.27 -20.65
CA HIS A 50 -1.45 3.86 -19.68
C HIS A 50 -2.84 4.11 -20.28
N ALA A 51 -2.91 4.70 -21.48
CA ALA A 51 -4.18 5.02 -22.13
C ALA A 51 -5.05 3.80 -22.42
N VAL A 52 -4.44 2.66 -22.76
CA VAL A 52 -5.16 1.39 -22.99
C VAL A 52 -5.35 0.58 -21.71
N GLY A 53 -4.87 1.08 -20.56
CA GLY A 53 -5.04 0.47 -19.24
C GLY A 53 -4.22 -0.81 -19.02
N LEU A 54 -3.05 -0.92 -19.63
CA LEU A 54 -2.03 -1.91 -19.31
C LEU A 54 -1.05 -1.44 -18.21
N LEU A 55 -1.11 -0.16 -17.85
CA LEU A 55 -0.43 0.41 -16.69
C LEU A 55 -1.40 1.30 -15.88
N PRO A 56 -1.34 1.29 -14.54
CA PRO A 56 -2.19 2.12 -13.68
C PRO A 56 -1.87 3.62 -13.77
N GLY A 57 -0.69 3.97 -14.29
CA GLY A 57 -0.23 5.34 -14.45
C GLY A 57 0.81 5.46 -15.57
N ARG A 58 1.17 6.70 -15.93
CA ARG A 58 2.24 6.94 -16.90
C ARG A 58 3.60 6.71 -16.26
N LEU A 59 4.40 5.83 -16.85
CA LEU A 59 5.80 5.65 -16.47
C LEU A 59 6.70 6.53 -17.35
N ALA A 60 7.67 7.19 -16.72
CA ALA A 60 8.81 7.74 -17.45
C ALA A 60 9.66 6.58 -18.00
N PRO A 61 10.32 6.73 -19.16
CA PRO A 61 11.16 5.66 -19.72
C PRO A 61 12.24 5.16 -18.75
N THR A 62 12.82 6.04 -17.94
CA THR A 62 13.83 5.69 -16.93
C THR A 62 13.29 4.79 -15.81
N ALA A 63 11.97 4.75 -15.61
CA ALA A 63 11.29 3.89 -14.66
C ALA A 63 10.82 2.56 -15.27
N PHE A 64 11.34 2.16 -16.45
CA PHE A 64 10.83 1.01 -17.21
C PHE A 64 10.78 -0.31 -16.43
N ARG A 65 11.69 -0.53 -15.48
CA ARG A 65 11.71 -1.73 -14.63
C ARG A 65 10.40 -1.92 -13.85
N ARG A 66 9.78 -0.80 -13.46
CA ARG A 66 8.49 -0.79 -12.76
C ARG A 66 7.33 -1.30 -13.60
N ALA A 67 7.48 -1.39 -14.92
CA ALA A 67 6.48 -2.06 -15.76
C ALA A 67 6.29 -3.53 -15.35
N GLY A 68 7.34 -4.17 -14.82
CA GLY A 68 7.28 -5.52 -14.27
C GLY A 68 6.32 -5.65 -13.07
N GLU A 69 6.22 -4.60 -12.24
CA GLU A 69 5.25 -4.50 -11.11
C GLU A 69 3.78 -4.55 -11.58
N HIS A 70 3.54 -4.47 -12.89
CA HIS A 70 2.21 -4.45 -13.51
C HIS A 70 2.03 -5.57 -14.56
N GLY A 71 2.90 -6.58 -14.52
CA GLY A 71 2.84 -7.74 -15.42
C GLY A 71 3.25 -7.41 -16.86
N VAL A 72 3.97 -6.32 -17.10
CA VAL A 72 4.47 -5.95 -18.42
C VAL A 72 5.94 -6.34 -18.55
N ALA A 73 6.22 -7.29 -19.44
CA ALA A 73 7.56 -7.70 -19.80
C ALA A 73 8.07 -6.94 -21.05
N LEU A 74 9.38 -6.68 -21.12
CA LEU A 74 10.03 -5.91 -22.18
C LEU A 74 11.31 -6.61 -22.66
N THR A 75 11.46 -6.72 -23.98
CA THR A 75 12.68 -7.19 -24.65
C THR A 75 12.74 -6.58 -26.06
N ASP A 76 13.83 -6.88 -26.77
CA ASP A 76 13.97 -6.67 -28.22
C ASP A 76 14.42 -7.97 -28.90
N LEU A 77 14.25 -8.03 -30.22
CA LEU A 77 14.78 -9.11 -31.07
C LEU A 77 16.31 -9.10 -31.14
N ASP A 78 16.91 -7.92 -31.17
CA ASP A 78 18.36 -7.71 -31.09
C ASP A 78 18.71 -6.97 -29.79
N LYS A 79 19.45 -7.66 -28.93
CA LYS A 79 19.89 -7.12 -27.64
C LYS A 79 21.28 -6.47 -27.69
N HIS A 80 22.00 -6.59 -28.80
CA HIS A 80 23.40 -6.19 -28.92
C HIS A 80 23.63 -5.06 -29.93
N ALA A 81 22.62 -4.71 -30.73
CA ALA A 81 22.64 -3.55 -31.61
C ALA A 81 21.77 -2.38 -31.10
N SER A 82 22.08 -1.18 -31.59
CA SER A 82 21.22 -0.01 -31.41
C SER A 82 21.24 0.89 -32.64
N GLY A 83 20.13 1.59 -32.88
CA GLY A 83 19.93 2.36 -34.10
C GLY A 83 18.52 2.23 -34.66
N SER A 84 18.34 2.62 -35.91
CA SER A 84 17.10 2.40 -36.65
C SER A 84 17.09 1.05 -37.35
N ASP A 85 15.89 0.54 -37.65
CA ASP A 85 15.71 -0.73 -38.38
C ASP A 85 16.54 -0.80 -39.68
N ALA A 86 16.73 0.33 -40.36
CA ALA A 86 17.52 0.43 -41.59
C ALA A 86 19.03 0.32 -41.37
N GLU A 87 19.54 0.71 -40.19
CA GLU A 87 20.96 0.68 -39.83
C GLU A 87 21.36 -0.69 -39.27
N ILE A 88 20.47 -1.32 -38.51
CA ILE A 88 20.77 -2.59 -37.81
C ILE A 88 20.66 -3.78 -38.75
N GLY A 89 19.65 -3.79 -39.64
CA GLY A 89 19.35 -4.96 -40.47
C GLY A 89 18.85 -6.17 -39.65
N ALA A 90 18.48 -7.26 -40.32
CA ALA A 90 17.86 -8.43 -39.66
C ALA A 90 18.87 -9.47 -39.15
N ALA A 91 20.18 -9.29 -39.39
CA ALA A 91 21.19 -10.32 -39.15
C ALA A 91 21.45 -10.63 -37.66
N GLY A 92 21.11 -9.70 -36.75
CA GLY A 92 21.24 -9.87 -35.30
C GLY A 92 19.94 -10.22 -34.58
N PHE A 93 18.84 -10.44 -35.29
CA PHE A 93 17.54 -10.71 -34.68
C PHE A 93 17.46 -12.17 -34.24
N ASP A 94 17.06 -12.41 -32.99
CA ASP A 94 16.99 -13.76 -32.39
C ASP A 94 15.55 -14.08 -31.90
N PRO A 95 14.68 -14.60 -32.78
CA PRO A 95 13.33 -15.02 -32.41
C PRO A 95 13.30 -16.18 -31.41
N ASP A 96 14.32 -17.05 -31.41
CA ASP A 96 14.38 -18.19 -30.50
C ASP A 96 14.67 -17.74 -29.06
N ALA A 97 15.52 -16.72 -28.88
CA ALA A 97 15.71 -16.06 -27.60
C ALA A 97 14.41 -15.41 -27.09
N VAL A 98 13.61 -14.79 -27.95
CA VAL A 98 12.29 -14.26 -27.57
C VAL A 98 11.38 -15.40 -27.10
N ALA A 99 11.36 -16.54 -27.79
CA ALA A 99 10.59 -17.71 -27.36
C ALA A 99 11.06 -18.27 -26.01
N ALA A 100 12.36 -18.21 -25.71
CA ALA A 100 12.90 -18.56 -24.40
C ALA A 100 12.45 -17.59 -23.30
N LYS A 101 12.47 -16.28 -23.57
CA LYS A 101 12.00 -15.24 -22.63
C LYS A 101 10.51 -15.34 -22.35
N VAL A 102 9.69 -15.64 -23.36
CA VAL A 102 8.24 -15.90 -23.19
C VAL A 102 8.01 -17.08 -22.25
N ARG A 103 8.79 -18.16 -22.36
CA ARG A 103 8.73 -19.30 -21.41
C ARG A 103 9.15 -18.89 -20.01
N ALA A 104 10.21 -18.09 -19.89
CA ALA A 104 10.76 -17.65 -18.61
C ALA A 104 9.78 -16.78 -17.83
N CYS A 105 9.15 -15.79 -18.48
CA CYS A 105 8.17 -14.90 -17.84
C CYS A 105 6.73 -15.42 -17.90
N ARG A 106 6.49 -16.58 -18.54
CA ARG A 106 5.18 -17.24 -18.69
C ARG A 106 4.09 -16.33 -19.28
N ALA A 107 4.47 -15.42 -20.18
CA ALA A 107 3.51 -14.49 -20.78
C ALA A 107 2.50 -15.23 -21.67
N PRO A 108 1.18 -15.02 -21.53
CA PRO A 108 0.17 -15.59 -22.43
C PRO A 108 0.12 -14.86 -23.78
N VAL A 109 0.75 -13.69 -23.89
CA VAL A 109 0.77 -12.85 -25.08
C VAL A 109 2.18 -12.31 -25.33
N VAL A 110 2.64 -12.38 -26.58
CA VAL A 110 3.81 -11.65 -27.09
C VAL A 110 3.37 -10.64 -28.16
N ALA A 111 3.72 -9.38 -27.95
CA ALA A 111 3.33 -8.27 -28.81
C ALA A 111 4.57 -7.61 -29.44
N TYR A 112 4.76 -7.81 -30.74
CA TYR A 112 5.78 -7.13 -31.51
C TYR A 112 5.36 -5.68 -31.78
N THR A 113 6.16 -4.71 -31.35
CA THR A 113 5.81 -3.29 -31.41
C THR A 113 6.05 -2.65 -32.78
N SER A 114 6.15 -3.45 -33.84
CA SER A 114 6.23 -2.98 -35.24
C SER A 114 5.98 -4.13 -36.21
N LYS A 115 5.61 -3.80 -37.46
CA LYS A 115 5.59 -4.80 -38.56
C LYS A 115 6.98 -5.38 -38.82
N THR A 116 8.05 -4.58 -38.74
CA THR A 116 9.43 -5.07 -38.95
C THR A 116 9.76 -6.19 -37.97
N ALA A 117 9.49 -5.98 -36.68
CA ALA A 117 9.73 -6.97 -35.65
C ALA A 117 8.86 -8.22 -35.90
N GLY A 118 7.56 -8.03 -36.10
CA GLY A 118 6.62 -9.14 -36.32
C GLY A 118 6.92 -9.96 -37.58
N SER A 119 7.21 -9.32 -38.71
CA SER A 119 7.51 -10.02 -39.96
C SER A 119 8.81 -10.78 -39.91
N THR A 120 9.82 -10.24 -39.21
CA THR A 120 11.11 -10.90 -39.09
C THR A 120 11.02 -12.08 -38.15
N ALA A 121 10.36 -11.91 -36.99
CA ALA A 121 10.16 -13.00 -36.05
C ALA A 121 9.33 -14.16 -36.62
N LEU A 122 8.36 -13.87 -37.50
CA LEU A 122 7.51 -14.88 -38.12
C LEU A 122 8.01 -15.36 -39.49
N GLY A 123 9.06 -14.76 -40.05
CA GLY A 123 9.59 -15.10 -41.37
C GLY A 123 8.62 -14.87 -42.54
N ARG A 124 7.61 -14.01 -42.39
CA ARG A 124 6.58 -13.74 -43.41
C ARG A 124 5.99 -12.32 -43.29
N PRO A 125 5.32 -11.79 -44.34
CA PRO A 125 4.53 -10.57 -44.22
C PRO A 125 3.39 -10.72 -43.19
N VAL A 126 3.09 -9.63 -42.46
CA VAL A 126 2.13 -9.60 -41.35
C VAL A 126 1.15 -8.43 -41.45
N ALA A 127 -0.04 -8.62 -40.89
CA ALA A 127 -1.03 -7.57 -40.63
C ALA A 127 -0.96 -7.11 -39.16
N TYR A 128 -1.53 -5.94 -38.83
CA TYR A 128 -1.67 -5.53 -37.43
C TYR A 128 -2.73 -6.39 -36.72
N GLY A 129 -2.57 -6.52 -35.40
CA GLY A 129 -3.44 -7.33 -34.54
C GLY A 129 -2.91 -8.74 -34.31
N ARG A 130 -3.81 -9.61 -33.85
CA ARG A 130 -3.53 -11.02 -33.55
C ARG A 130 -3.12 -11.81 -34.78
N GLN A 131 -2.09 -12.64 -34.65
CA GLN A 131 -1.62 -13.57 -35.66
C GLN A 131 -2.10 -15.01 -35.35
N PRO A 132 -2.21 -15.89 -36.37
CA PRO A 132 -2.61 -17.28 -36.17
C PRO A 132 -1.56 -18.11 -35.42
N GLU A 133 -0.27 -17.75 -35.51
CA GLU A 133 0.82 -18.45 -34.85
C GLU A 133 0.85 -18.22 -33.33
N ARG A 134 1.51 -19.16 -32.64
CA ARG A 134 1.85 -19.04 -31.23
C ARG A 134 3.36 -19.18 -31.05
N ILE A 135 3.92 -18.43 -30.11
CA ILE A 135 5.34 -18.56 -29.72
C ILE A 135 5.36 -19.03 -28.28
N ALA A 136 5.94 -20.21 -28.03
CA ALA A 136 5.96 -20.82 -26.70
C ALA A 136 4.57 -20.90 -26.03
N GLY A 137 3.52 -21.14 -26.82
CA GLY A 137 2.12 -21.18 -26.35
C GLY A 137 1.42 -19.82 -26.28
N ALA A 138 2.17 -18.71 -26.26
CA ALA A 138 1.63 -17.35 -26.22
C ALA A 138 0.97 -16.94 -27.54
N GLU A 139 -0.10 -16.14 -27.46
CA GLU A 139 -0.69 -15.49 -28.64
C GLU A 139 0.27 -14.44 -29.19
N VAL A 140 0.46 -14.42 -30.51
CA VAL A 140 1.33 -13.43 -31.17
C VAL A 140 0.49 -12.25 -31.66
N TRP A 141 0.95 -11.05 -31.35
CA TRP A 141 0.37 -9.79 -31.79
C TRP A 141 1.40 -8.93 -32.50
N VAL A 142 0.95 -8.18 -33.52
CA VAL A 142 1.77 -7.20 -34.23
C VAL A 142 1.11 -5.84 -34.14
N LEU A 143 1.84 -4.84 -33.65
CA LEU A 143 1.29 -3.53 -33.34
C LEU A 143 1.86 -2.43 -34.25
N PRO A 144 1.08 -1.35 -34.48
CA PRO A 144 1.60 -0.11 -35.06
C PRO A 144 2.74 0.45 -34.22
N SER A 145 3.83 0.86 -34.89
CA SER A 145 5.04 1.29 -34.18
C SER A 145 4.81 2.56 -33.37
N PRO A 146 5.20 2.59 -32.08
CA PRO A 146 5.07 3.78 -31.24
C PRO A 146 6.17 4.82 -31.49
N SER A 147 7.12 4.55 -32.38
CA SER A 147 8.20 5.48 -32.71
C SER A 147 7.65 6.78 -33.31
N GLY A 148 8.16 7.93 -32.85
CA GLY A 148 7.82 9.23 -33.43
C GLY A 148 8.09 9.33 -34.93
N ARG A 149 9.06 8.55 -35.45
CA ARG A 149 9.37 8.44 -36.89
C ARG A 149 8.28 7.72 -37.70
N ALA A 150 7.46 6.91 -37.04
CA ALA A 150 6.38 6.13 -37.64
C ALA A 150 5.00 6.76 -37.45
N ARG A 151 4.91 8.01 -36.95
CA ARG A 151 3.65 8.69 -36.61
C ARG A 151 2.59 8.67 -37.72
N ARG A 152 3.00 8.69 -38.99
CA ARG A 152 2.09 8.61 -40.16
C ARG A 152 1.34 7.27 -40.28
N PHE A 153 1.83 6.22 -39.63
CA PHE A 153 1.24 4.87 -39.61
C PHE A 153 0.64 4.51 -38.25
N TRP A 154 0.53 5.48 -37.35
CA TRP A 154 0.00 5.27 -36.01
C TRP A 154 -1.49 4.95 -36.06
N ASP A 155 -1.88 3.89 -35.36
CA ASP A 155 -3.25 3.49 -35.12
C ASP A 155 -3.33 2.90 -33.71
N ALA A 156 -4.20 3.47 -32.88
CA ALA A 156 -4.39 3.00 -31.51
C ALA A 156 -5.31 1.77 -31.42
N GLY A 157 -6.07 1.44 -32.47
CA GLY A 157 -7.03 0.33 -32.49
C GLY A 157 -6.41 -1.01 -32.09
N PRO A 158 -5.32 -1.46 -32.74
CA PRO A 158 -4.65 -2.71 -32.38
C PRO A 158 -4.10 -2.75 -30.95
N TRP A 159 -3.74 -1.59 -30.37
CA TRP A 159 -3.29 -1.49 -28.97
C TRP A 159 -4.44 -1.68 -27.98
N HIS A 160 -5.62 -1.12 -28.26
CA HIS A 160 -6.82 -1.35 -27.45
C HIS A 160 -7.26 -2.81 -27.53
N ALA A 161 -7.32 -3.38 -28.74
CA ALA A 161 -7.70 -4.78 -28.94
C ALA A 161 -6.73 -5.76 -28.24
N LEU A 162 -5.43 -5.43 -28.22
CA LEU A 162 -4.46 -6.18 -27.42
C LEU A 162 -4.76 -6.08 -25.93
N ALA A 163 -5.01 -4.88 -25.42
CA ALA A 163 -5.28 -4.67 -23.99
C ALA A 163 -6.53 -5.42 -23.52
N ASP A 164 -7.61 -5.38 -24.30
CA ASP A 164 -8.83 -6.15 -24.05
C ASP A 164 -8.52 -7.65 -24.00
N ARG A 165 -7.75 -8.16 -24.97
CA ARG A 165 -7.34 -9.56 -24.98
C ARG A 165 -6.46 -9.95 -23.80
N VAL A 166 -5.59 -9.06 -23.35
CA VAL A 166 -4.74 -9.28 -22.16
C VAL A 166 -5.61 -9.37 -20.90
N ARG A 167 -6.65 -8.54 -20.75
CA ARG A 167 -7.61 -8.62 -19.64
C ARG A 167 -8.39 -9.93 -19.64
N GLU A 168 -8.82 -10.40 -20.82
CA GLU A 168 -9.49 -11.70 -20.94
C GLU A 168 -8.59 -12.89 -20.54
N LEU A 169 -7.33 -12.86 -21.00
CA LEU A 169 -6.41 -13.98 -20.80
C LEU A 169 -5.81 -14.00 -19.40
N ALA A 170 -5.45 -12.83 -18.87
CA ALA A 170 -4.80 -12.61 -17.59
C ALA A 170 -5.40 -11.35 -16.92
N PRO A 171 -6.63 -11.46 -16.37
CA PRO A 171 -7.25 -10.35 -15.68
C PRO A 171 -6.44 -9.92 -14.47
N ALA A 172 -6.41 -8.61 -14.20
CA ALA A 172 -5.78 -8.05 -13.02
C ALA A 172 -6.72 -8.19 -11.81
N VAL A 173 -6.25 -8.85 -10.76
CA VAL A 173 -6.99 -9.07 -9.51
C VAL A 173 -6.28 -8.33 -8.39
N LEU A 174 -6.97 -7.40 -7.74
CA LEU A 174 -6.50 -6.72 -6.54
C LEU A 174 -6.97 -7.47 -5.30
N CYS A 175 -6.04 -8.05 -4.56
CA CYS A 175 -6.29 -8.80 -3.35
C CYS A 175 -6.10 -7.88 -2.14
N ALA A 176 -7.19 -7.33 -1.63
CA ALA A 176 -7.19 -6.33 -0.56
C ALA A 176 -7.93 -6.78 0.72
N PRO A 177 -7.43 -7.82 1.44
CA PRO A 177 -8.04 -8.31 2.66
C PRO A 177 -7.53 -7.61 3.93
N ASP A 178 -8.33 -7.69 5.00
CA ASP A 178 -7.89 -7.52 6.37
C ASP A 178 -7.34 -8.85 6.93
N LYS A 179 -6.80 -8.81 8.14
CA LYS A 179 -6.42 -10.02 8.90
C LYS A 179 -7.63 -10.90 9.20
N LEU A 180 -7.40 -12.21 9.20
CA LEU A 180 -8.33 -13.18 9.75
C LEU A 180 -7.83 -13.57 11.14
N ARG A 181 -8.39 -12.95 12.19
CA ARG A 181 -7.94 -13.11 13.58
C ARG A 181 -7.78 -14.60 13.95
N GLY A 182 -6.57 -14.98 14.36
CA GLY A 182 -6.23 -16.35 14.75
C GLY A 182 -5.87 -17.30 13.60
N ALA A 183 -5.98 -16.87 12.35
CA ALA A 183 -5.65 -17.67 11.16
C ALA A 183 -4.43 -17.12 10.41
N CYS A 184 -4.49 -15.87 9.95
CA CYS A 184 -3.41 -15.19 9.25
C CYS A 184 -3.53 -13.67 9.38
N ASP A 185 -2.39 -12.99 9.25
CA ASP A 185 -2.34 -11.54 9.07
C ASP A 185 -2.85 -11.11 7.67
N ALA A 186 -2.97 -9.81 7.46
CA ALA A 186 -3.46 -9.26 6.19
C ALA A 186 -2.56 -9.63 5.00
N ALA A 187 -1.24 -9.71 5.20
CA ALA A 187 -0.28 -10.05 4.15
C ALA A 187 -0.41 -11.53 3.72
N GLY A 188 -0.52 -12.43 4.69
CA GLY A 188 -0.77 -13.86 4.45
C GLY A 188 -2.12 -14.09 3.78
N ALA A 189 -3.17 -13.35 4.17
CA ALA A 189 -4.46 -13.37 3.49
C ALA A 189 -4.35 -12.86 2.04
N ALA A 190 -3.64 -11.74 1.81
CA ALA A 190 -3.46 -11.16 0.47
C ALA A 190 -2.72 -12.11 -0.45
N ARG A 191 -1.64 -12.74 0.05
CA ARG A 191 -0.87 -13.76 -0.68
C ARG A 191 -1.73 -14.98 -1.01
N ALA A 192 -2.51 -15.49 -0.07
CA ALA A 192 -3.41 -16.62 -0.33
C ALA A 192 -4.41 -16.33 -1.45
N LEU A 193 -5.05 -15.16 -1.41
CA LEU A 193 -5.95 -14.71 -2.48
C LEU A 193 -5.20 -14.55 -3.81
N ALA A 194 -4.02 -13.96 -3.80
CA ALA A 194 -3.21 -13.72 -4.99
C ALA A 194 -2.75 -15.03 -5.65
N ASP A 195 -2.34 -16.01 -4.87
CA ASP A 195 -2.01 -17.36 -5.34
C ASP A 195 -3.22 -18.02 -6.00
N GLY A 196 -4.41 -17.84 -5.43
CA GLY A 196 -5.66 -18.33 -6.02
C GLY A 196 -5.96 -17.71 -7.37
N ALA A 197 -5.81 -16.40 -7.48
CA ALA A 197 -5.97 -15.68 -8.74
C ALA A 197 -4.93 -16.13 -9.79
N ARG A 198 -3.66 -16.31 -9.39
CA ARG A 198 -2.58 -16.81 -10.27
C ARG A 198 -2.86 -18.25 -10.75
N ASP A 199 -3.34 -19.13 -9.88
CA ASP A 199 -3.74 -20.51 -10.24
C ASP A 199 -4.84 -20.54 -11.31
N ALA A 200 -5.75 -19.56 -11.27
CA ALA A 200 -6.80 -19.39 -12.28
C ALA A 200 -6.31 -18.70 -13.57
N GLY A 201 -5.02 -18.40 -13.69
CA GLY A 201 -4.40 -17.73 -14.84
C GLY A 201 -4.59 -16.21 -14.83
N GLY A 202 -5.04 -15.62 -13.73
CA GLY A 202 -5.05 -14.18 -13.51
C GLY A 202 -3.68 -13.64 -13.13
N TRP A 203 -3.56 -12.33 -13.13
CA TRP A 203 -2.42 -11.61 -12.57
C TRP A 203 -2.87 -10.88 -11.30
N ALA A 204 -2.10 -10.97 -10.22
CA ALA A 204 -2.56 -10.56 -8.91
C ALA A 204 -1.67 -9.50 -8.25
N LEU A 205 -2.31 -8.52 -7.62
CA LEU A 205 -1.71 -7.52 -6.75
C LEU A 205 -2.08 -7.83 -5.30
N GLU A 206 -1.07 -7.91 -4.45
CA GLU A 206 -1.23 -8.06 -3.01
C GLU A 206 -1.30 -6.66 -2.38
N LEU A 207 -2.38 -6.37 -1.66
CA LEU A 207 -2.58 -5.09 -0.99
C LEU A 207 -3.17 -5.33 0.41
N PRO A 208 -2.36 -5.75 1.40
CA PRO A 208 -2.85 -5.90 2.76
C PRO A 208 -3.41 -4.57 3.27
N VAL A 209 -4.61 -4.60 3.84
CA VAL A 209 -5.32 -3.42 4.38
C VAL A 209 -5.74 -3.66 5.83
N ALA A 210 -6.20 -2.60 6.49
CA ALA A 210 -6.67 -2.62 7.87
C ALA A 210 -7.68 -1.49 8.11
N ASP A 211 -8.37 -1.54 9.24
CA ASP A 211 -9.39 -0.57 9.65
C ASP A 211 -8.87 0.54 10.56
N GLY A 212 -7.56 0.63 10.80
CA GLY A 212 -6.95 1.52 11.79
C GLY A 212 -6.87 0.92 13.19
N GLY A 213 -7.30 -0.33 13.38
CA GLY A 213 -7.10 -1.09 14.59
C GLY A 213 -5.76 -1.84 14.66
N GLU A 214 -5.74 -2.89 15.48
CA GLU A 214 -4.58 -3.78 15.68
C GLU A 214 -4.06 -4.37 14.36
N GLY A 215 -2.75 -4.31 14.10
CA GLY A 215 -2.11 -4.83 12.89
C GLY A 215 -2.05 -3.84 11.73
N THR A 216 -2.49 -2.59 11.90
CA THR A 216 -2.41 -1.56 10.85
C THR A 216 -0.97 -1.26 10.47
N LEU A 217 -0.07 -1.06 11.44
CA LEU A 217 1.36 -0.84 11.18
C LEU A 217 1.96 -2.01 10.40
N GLN A 218 1.64 -3.24 10.80
CA GLN A 218 2.15 -4.44 10.13
C GLN A 218 1.66 -4.55 8.68
N ALA A 219 0.38 -4.22 8.41
CA ALA A 219 -0.14 -4.17 7.04
C ALA A 219 0.59 -3.16 6.15
N PHE A 220 0.96 -1.99 6.67
CA PHE A 220 1.77 -1.01 5.93
C PHE A 220 3.19 -1.50 5.66
N VAL A 221 3.83 -2.13 6.65
CA VAL A 221 5.19 -2.65 6.51
C VAL A 221 5.24 -3.79 5.50
N ASP A 222 4.36 -4.78 5.65
CA ASP A 222 4.34 -5.96 4.76
C ASP A 222 3.83 -5.63 3.35
N GLY A 223 2.95 -4.63 3.23
CA GLY A 223 2.58 -4.05 1.93
C GLY A 223 3.69 -3.21 1.28
N GLY A 224 4.81 -3.00 1.98
CA GLY A 224 5.93 -2.19 1.50
C GLY A 224 5.63 -0.69 1.39
N HIS A 225 4.64 -0.22 2.15
CA HIS A 225 4.20 1.18 2.23
C HIS A 225 4.87 1.95 3.36
N ALA A 226 5.57 1.28 4.29
CA ALA A 226 6.26 1.93 5.38
C ALA A 226 7.55 1.20 5.80
N ASP A 227 8.47 1.96 6.36
CA ASP A 227 9.70 1.45 6.97
C ASP A 227 9.55 1.46 8.51
N PRO A 228 9.65 0.30 9.19
CA PRO A 228 9.50 0.24 10.64
C PRO A 228 10.73 0.84 11.34
N VAL A 229 10.49 1.51 12.46
CA VAL A 229 11.50 2.09 13.35
C VAL A 229 11.28 1.54 14.75
N ALA A 230 12.29 0.87 15.28
CA ALA A 230 12.27 0.37 16.65
C ALA A 230 12.42 1.52 17.65
N VAL A 231 11.59 1.52 18.68
CA VAL A 231 11.56 2.54 19.74
C VAL A 231 11.34 1.88 21.10
N ARG A 232 11.58 2.64 22.17
CA ARG A 232 11.26 2.23 23.53
C ARG A 232 10.01 2.96 23.99
N ALA A 233 9.05 2.23 24.54
CA ALA A 233 7.81 2.80 25.05
C ALA A 233 7.38 2.06 26.31
N ARG A 234 6.61 2.72 27.17
CA ARG A 234 5.95 2.06 28.30
C ARG A 234 4.78 1.22 27.82
N ASP A 235 4.61 0.05 28.42
CA ASP A 235 3.41 -0.77 28.22
C ASP A 235 2.22 -0.22 29.00
N ALA A 236 1.06 -0.88 28.89
CA ALA A 236 -0.15 -0.49 29.60
C ALA A 236 0.01 -0.45 31.14
N HIS A 237 0.99 -1.15 31.72
CA HIS A 237 1.27 -1.16 33.15
C HIS A 237 2.48 -0.29 33.54
N GLY A 238 2.99 0.50 32.60
CA GLY A 238 4.10 1.44 32.82
C GLY A 238 5.49 0.82 32.75
N ARG A 239 5.63 -0.45 32.34
CA ARG A 239 6.92 -1.13 32.17
C ARG A 239 7.53 -0.77 30.83
N GLU A 240 8.82 -0.47 30.76
CA GLU A 240 9.47 -0.16 29.49
C GLU A 240 9.66 -1.42 28.63
N GLY A 241 9.25 -1.35 27.36
CA GLY A 241 9.35 -2.42 26.37
C GLY A 241 9.81 -1.93 25.00
N ASP A 242 10.10 -2.89 24.12
CA ASP A 242 10.36 -2.63 22.70
C ASP A 242 9.02 -2.43 22.01
N ALA A 243 8.95 -1.42 21.15
CA ALA A 243 7.79 -1.10 20.34
C ALA A 243 8.25 -0.59 18.98
N ARG A 244 7.30 -0.37 18.06
CA ARG A 244 7.59 0.17 16.73
C ARG A 244 6.69 1.34 16.38
N ILE A 245 7.24 2.22 15.56
CA ILE A 245 6.50 3.18 14.73
C ILE A 245 6.91 2.95 13.28
N ALA A 246 6.19 3.50 12.31
CA ALA A 246 6.55 3.31 10.91
C ALA A 246 6.59 4.63 10.14
N VAL A 247 7.66 4.84 9.38
CA VAL A 247 7.79 5.99 8.46
C VAL A 247 7.11 5.62 7.15
N LEU A 248 6.05 6.33 6.77
CA LEU A 248 5.37 6.07 5.52
C LEU A 248 6.25 6.46 4.34
N ARG A 249 6.35 5.57 3.36
CA ARG A 249 7.02 5.86 2.09
C ARG A 249 6.14 6.78 1.26
N GLY A 250 6.76 7.70 0.52
CA GLY A 250 6.03 8.60 -0.37
C GLY A 250 5.21 7.83 -1.42
N PRO A 251 4.13 8.45 -1.95
CA PRO A 251 3.28 7.81 -2.95
C PRO A 251 4.10 7.32 -4.15
N GLY A 252 4.07 6.01 -4.40
CA GLY A 252 4.76 5.38 -5.53
C GLY A 252 6.14 4.80 -5.24
N ALA A 253 6.60 4.73 -3.98
CA ALA A 253 7.73 3.89 -3.60
C ALA A 253 7.35 2.39 -3.75
N ALA A 254 8.22 1.61 -4.38
CA ALA A 254 8.01 0.18 -4.55
C ALA A 254 8.14 -0.55 -3.19
N PRO A 255 7.44 -1.67 -2.97
CA PRO A 255 7.76 -2.57 -1.87
C PRO A 255 9.23 -3.00 -1.99
N ALA A 256 9.92 -3.13 -0.85
CA ALA A 256 11.28 -3.64 -0.87
C ALA A 256 11.21 -5.10 -1.35
N ALA A 257 11.92 -5.43 -2.43
CA ALA A 257 12.08 -6.82 -2.83
C ALA A 257 12.72 -7.59 -1.67
N ASP A 258 12.17 -8.78 -1.36
CA ASP A 258 12.69 -9.70 -0.35
C ASP A 258 14.22 -9.82 -0.46
N VAL A 259 14.94 -9.13 0.41
CA VAL A 259 16.32 -9.48 0.70
C VAL A 259 16.21 -10.69 1.60
N ALA A 260 16.37 -11.88 1.02
CA ALA A 260 16.57 -13.11 1.77
C ALA A 260 17.57 -12.81 2.89
N THR A 261 17.11 -12.95 4.13
CA THR A 261 17.96 -12.87 5.32
C THR A 261 19.02 -13.94 5.21
N ALA A 262 20.20 -13.56 4.69
CA ALA A 262 21.39 -14.38 4.81
C ALA A 262 21.76 -14.41 6.29
N GLU A 263 21.63 -15.59 6.89
CA GLU A 263 22.10 -15.89 8.24
C GLU A 263 23.55 -15.41 8.39
N ALA A 264 23.79 -14.60 9.42
CA ALA A 264 25.11 -14.12 9.76
C ALA A 264 25.96 -15.26 10.30
N ASP A 265 26.96 -15.67 9.52
CA ASP A 265 28.06 -16.54 9.95
C ASP A 265 28.98 -15.74 10.90
N PRO A 266 29.21 -16.17 12.15
CA PRO A 266 30.06 -15.45 13.08
C PRO A 266 31.54 -15.79 12.79
N GLY A 267 32.14 -15.03 11.88
CA GLY A 267 33.60 -15.02 11.66
C GLY A 267 34.36 -14.29 12.77
N PRO A 268 35.62 -14.68 13.07
CA PRO A 268 36.24 -14.47 14.37
C PRO A 268 36.78 -13.06 14.59
N THR A 269 36.77 -12.69 15.86
CA THR A 269 37.35 -11.48 16.44
C THR A 269 38.87 -11.40 16.22
N GLY A 270 39.32 -10.23 15.73
CA GLY A 270 40.73 -9.86 15.58
C GLY A 270 40.91 -8.39 15.97
N ASP A 271 41.72 -8.19 17.00
CA ASP A 271 41.96 -6.98 17.78
C ASP A 271 43.03 -6.06 17.14
N ARG A 272 42.91 -4.72 17.36
CA ARG A 272 43.90 -3.62 17.21
C ARG A 272 44.44 -3.32 15.79
N ALA A 273 44.88 -2.10 15.41
CA ALA A 273 45.45 -0.98 16.15
C ALA A 273 45.28 0.38 15.42
N ASP A 274 45.58 1.43 16.19
CA ASP A 274 45.65 2.88 15.92
C ASP A 274 46.32 3.37 14.63
N GLY A 275 45.94 4.57 14.19
CA GLY A 275 46.69 5.38 13.23
C GLY A 275 46.01 6.70 12.86
N ALA A 276 46.54 7.81 13.36
CA ALA A 276 46.01 9.17 13.26
C ALA A 276 46.47 9.94 12.00
N VAL A 277 45.88 11.15 11.83
CA VAL A 277 46.33 12.32 11.05
C VAL A 277 46.14 12.15 9.52
N GLU A 278 45.54 13.07 8.75
CA GLU A 278 45.92 14.47 8.57
C GLU A 278 44.85 15.23 7.75
N ALA A 279 44.74 16.54 8.01
CA ALA A 279 43.88 17.48 7.32
C ALA A 279 44.59 18.06 6.08
N ASP A 280 43.85 18.34 5.01
CA ASP A 280 44.28 19.30 4.00
C ASP A 280 43.14 20.22 3.55
N ARG A 281 43.48 21.50 3.38
CA ARG A 281 42.59 22.64 3.15
C ARG A 281 42.83 23.22 1.75
N GLY A 282 41.72 23.40 1.03
CA GLY A 282 41.44 24.56 0.16
C GLY A 282 41.87 24.46 -1.31
N PRO A 283 41.55 25.48 -2.16
CA PRO A 283 40.79 26.70 -1.87
C PRO A 283 39.65 27.03 -2.88
N THR A 284 39.07 28.20 -2.61
CA THR A 284 37.97 28.99 -3.18
C THR A 284 38.12 29.52 -4.62
N GLY A 285 36.98 29.94 -5.21
CA GLY A 285 36.83 30.90 -6.33
C GLY A 285 35.46 30.67 -7.03
N ASP A 286 34.38 31.39 -6.74
CA ASP A 286 34.00 32.79 -6.99
C ASP A 286 33.57 33.12 -8.44
N GLU A 287 32.52 33.96 -8.50
CA GLU A 287 32.01 34.78 -9.61
C GLU A 287 30.93 34.23 -10.60
N ALA A 288 29.75 34.85 -10.48
CA ALA A 288 28.78 35.12 -11.56
C ALA A 288 29.10 36.50 -12.20
N PRO A 289 28.68 36.77 -13.45
CA PRO A 289 27.50 37.64 -13.69
C PRO A 289 26.71 37.23 -14.96
N GLY A 290 25.47 37.63 -15.26
CA GLY A 290 24.95 38.98 -15.47
C GLY A 290 23.89 38.93 -16.60
N ALA A 291 22.96 39.88 -16.61
CA ALA A 291 21.63 39.80 -17.22
C ALA A 291 21.49 40.34 -18.68
N VAL A 292 20.22 40.29 -19.16
CA VAL A 292 19.49 41.23 -20.05
C VAL A 292 19.20 40.77 -21.49
N GLY A 293 17.92 40.88 -21.90
CA GLY A 293 17.52 41.15 -23.30
C GLY A 293 16.17 40.58 -23.74
N ALA A 294 15.15 41.44 -23.84
CA ALA A 294 13.79 41.16 -24.31
C ALA A 294 13.65 41.27 -25.85
N ASP A 295 12.70 40.55 -26.46
CA ASP A 295 11.87 41.08 -27.58
C ASP A 295 10.56 40.27 -27.81
N ARG A 296 9.59 40.96 -28.42
CA ARG A 296 8.14 40.75 -28.53
C ARG A 296 7.71 39.77 -29.65
N GLY A 297 6.47 39.26 -29.54
CA GLY A 297 5.80 38.26 -30.42
C GLY A 297 5.43 38.71 -31.85
N PRO A 298 4.51 38.04 -32.59
CA PRO A 298 3.19 37.60 -32.10
C PRO A 298 2.56 36.28 -32.67
N THR A 299 1.48 35.84 -31.99
CA THR A 299 0.25 35.15 -32.48
C THR A 299 0.28 33.74 -33.07
N GLY A 300 -0.54 32.85 -32.48
CA GLY A 300 -0.93 31.57 -33.09
C GLY A 300 -1.66 30.61 -32.15
N ASP A 301 -2.81 31.04 -31.63
CA ASP A 301 -4.01 30.26 -31.27
C ASP A 301 -3.83 28.76 -30.91
N ARG A 302 -3.92 28.42 -29.61
CA ARG A 302 -4.16 27.05 -29.15
C ARG A 302 -5.05 27.00 -27.92
N ALA A 303 -6.09 26.18 -28.09
CA ALA A 303 -7.15 25.83 -27.17
C ALA A 303 -6.69 25.46 -25.76
N ASP A 304 -7.47 25.94 -24.80
CA ASP A 304 -7.46 25.57 -23.40
C ASP A 304 -7.66 24.06 -23.23
N GLY A 305 -6.67 23.45 -22.60
CA GLY A 305 -6.70 22.08 -22.10
C GLY A 305 -5.69 22.03 -20.97
N ALA A 306 -6.09 22.52 -19.81
CA ALA A 306 -5.30 22.47 -18.59
C ALA A 306 -4.93 21.00 -18.32
N VAL A 307 -3.66 20.67 -18.53
CA VAL A 307 -3.06 19.43 -18.08
C VAL A 307 -2.88 19.58 -16.59
N GLU A 308 -3.77 18.97 -15.80
CA GLU A 308 -3.47 18.68 -14.40
C GLU A 308 -2.29 17.72 -14.37
N ALA A 309 -1.09 18.31 -14.24
CA ALA A 309 0.09 17.58 -13.85
C ALA A 309 -0.10 17.21 -12.37
N ASP A 310 -0.42 15.94 -12.13
CA ASP A 310 -0.27 15.28 -10.83
C ASP A 310 1.20 15.40 -10.41
N ARG A 311 1.50 16.50 -9.71
CA ARG A 311 2.72 16.68 -8.93
C ARG A 311 2.33 16.38 -7.49
N GLY A 312 2.36 15.10 -7.12
CA GLY A 312 2.56 14.74 -5.72
C GLY A 312 3.79 15.48 -5.17
N PRO A 313 3.79 15.91 -3.91
CA PRO A 313 4.88 16.70 -3.35
C PRO A 313 6.15 15.85 -3.35
N THR A 314 7.05 16.14 -4.29
CA THR A 314 8.46 15.75 -4.20
C THR A 314 9.16 16.82 -3.38
N GLY A 315 9.95 16.37 -2.41
CA GLY A 315 10.34 17.11 -1.23
C GLY A 315 10.96 18.48 -1.48
N ASP A 316 10.49 19.43 -0.67
CA ASP A 316 11.20 20.60 -0.17
C ASP A 316 10.55 20.98 1.19
N GLY A 317 11.20 20.62 2.31
CA GLY A 317 10.98 21.27 3.62
C GLY A 317 9.95 20.71 4.63
N ALA A 318 9.17 19.67 4.34
CA ALA A 318 8.28 19.04 5.32
C ALA A 318 8.82 17.66 5.74
N GLY A 319 8.97 17.40 7.05
CA GLY A 319 9.43 16.12 7.59
C GLY A 319 8.53 14.92 7.25
N PRO A 320 8.88 13.68 7.65
CA PRO A 320 8.17 12.48 7.24
C PRO A 320 6.73 12.40 7.79
N THR A 321 5.90 11.55 7.18
CA THR A 321 4.66 11.08 7.81
C THR A 321 4.98 9.82 8.61
N VAL A 322 4.59 9.79 9.89
CA VAL A 322 4.84 8.66 10.79
C VAL A 322 3.51 8.05 11.24
N LEU A 323 3.39 6.75 11.10
CA LEU A 323 2.29 5.94 11.64
C LEU A 323 2.67 5.41 13.02
N VAL A 324 1.82 5.69 13.99
CA VAL A 324 1.84 5.19 15.36
C VAL A 324 0.62 4.30 15.55
N GLU A 325 0.82 3.07 15.99
CA GLU A 325 -0.27 2.17 16.36
C GLU A 325 -0.32 2.03 17.87
N ALA A 326 -1.47 2.31 18.49
CA ALA A 326 -1.59 2.24 19.95
C ALA A 326 -1.28 0.84 20.50
N ALA A 327 -1.61 -0.22 19.76
CA ALA A 327 -1.36 -1.60 20.16
C ALA A 327 0.14 -1.93 20.30
N GLU A 328 1.04 -1.20 19.64
CA GLU A 328 2.50 -1.37 19.81
C GLU A 328 2.97 -1.04 21.23
N ALA A 329 2.20 -0.25 21.99
CA ALA A 329 2.49 0.01 23.40
C ALA A 329 1.46 -0.59 24.36
N ILE A 330 0.16 -0.52 24.02
CA ILE A 330 -0.92 -0.81 24.96
C ILE A 330 -1.87 -1.92 24.49
N ALA A 331 -1.38 -2.91 23.73
CA ALA A 331 -2.20 -4.04 23.26
C ALA A 331 -2.83 -4.84 24.41
N LEU A 332 -4.15 -4.99 24.38
CA LEU A 332 -4.92 -5.88 25.26
C LEU A 332 -4.54 -7.35 25.05
N ALA A 333 -4.23 -7.72 23.80
CA ALA A 333 -3.84 -9.08 23.44
C ALA A 333 -2.48 -9.50 24.05
N ALA A 334 -1.64 -8.53 24.41
CA ALA A 334 -0.36 -8.79 25.08
C ALA A 334 -0.50 -9.00 26.60
N ILE A 335 -1.69 -8.78 27.17
CA ILE A 335 -1.95 -8.89 28.60
C ILE A 335 -2.75 -10.17 28.89
N PRO A 336 -2.21 -11.09 29.73
CA PRO A 336 -2.95 -12.25 30.21
C PRO A 336 -4.31 -11.86 30.81
N GLU A 337 -5.35 -12.68 30.58
CA GLU A 337 -6.72 -12.32 30.96
C GLU A 337 -6.87 -12.03 32.46
N ASP A 338 -6.12 -12.73 33.30
CA ASP A 338 -6.09 -12.58 34.76
C ASP A 338 -5.28 -11.37 35.25
N GLU A 339 -4.47 -10.76 34.38
CA GLU A 339 -3.71 -9.54 34.67
C GLU A 339 -4.40 -8.26 34.19
N ARG A 340 -5.46 -8.38 33.38
CA ARG A 340 -6.20 -7.24 32.82
C ARG A 340 -6.90 -6.46 33.93
N HIS A 341 -6.57 -5.17 34.04
CA HIS A 341 -7.13 -4.31 35.07
C HIS A 341 -7.19 -2.85 34.61
N VAL A 342 -8.41 -2.33 34.36
CA VAL A 342 -8.62 -0.97 33.84
C VAL A 342 -8.00 0.12 34.71
N GLY A 343 -8.05 -0.02 36.04
CA GLY A 343 -7.45 0.94 36.96
C GLY A 343 -5.93 1.05 36.87
N ARG A 344 -5.21 -0.03 36.55
CA ARG A 344 -3.73 -0.03 36.42
C ARG A 344 -3.26 0.27 35.01
N ALA A 345 -4.17 0.28 34.04
CA ALA A 345 -3.85 0.46 32.65
C ALA A 345 -3.71 1.95 32.31
N SER A 346 -2.67 2.30 31.56
CA SER A 346 -2.33 3.67 31.16
C SER A 346 -2.07 3.76 29.67
N SER A 347 -2.41 4.89 29.06
CA SER A 347 -2.10 5.23 27.67
C SER A 347 -0.72 5.89 27.48
N ALA A 348 0.09 6.00 28.54
CA ALA A 348 1.38 6.69 28.52
C ALA A 348 2.35 6.20 27.43
N GLY A 349 2.33 4.90 27.13
CA GLY A 349 3.11 4.31 26.05
C GLY A 349 2.86 4.94 24.68
N VAL A 350 1.61 5.29 24.37
CA VAL A 350 1.27 5.94 23.10
C VAL A 350 1.89 7.34 23.03
N GLY A 351 1.96 8.06 24.16
CA GLY A 351 2.66 9.34 24.22
C GLY A 351 4.17 9.20 24.00
N ASP A 352 4.78 8.09 24.45
CA ASP A 352 6.17 7.76 24.16
C ASP A 352 6.40 7.52 22.65
N LEU A 353 5.48 6.78 21.99
CA LEU A 353 5.53 6.56 20.55
C LEU A 353 5.39 7.86 19.75
N VAL A 354 4.46 8.75 20.15
CA VAL A 354 4.30 10.06 19.53
C VAL A 354 5.53 10.94 19.74
N ARG A 355 6.13 10.93 20.94
CA ARG A 355 7.41 11.62 21.17
C ARG A 355 8.50 11.10 20.25
N ALA A 356 8.63 9.79 20.08
CA ALA A 356 9.60 9.20 19.16
C ALA A 356 9.35 9.65 17.70
N ALA A 357 8.10 9.75 17.27
CA ALA A 357 7.74 10.31 15.96
C ALA A 357 8.14 11.80 15.84
N LEU A 358 7.97 12.60 16.90
CA LEU A 358 8.45 13.99 16.94
C LEU A 358 9.98 14.09 16.89
N ASP A 359 10.69 13.14 17.50
CA ASP A 359 12.15 13.08 17.48
C ASP A 359 12.70 12.75 16.07
N LEU A 360 11.91 12.04 15.25
CA LEU A 360 12.17 11.86 13.81
C LEU A 360 11.87 13.11 12.96
N GLY A 361 11.39 14.19 13.58
CA GLY A 361 11.02 15.42 12.88
C GLY A 361 9.78 15.27 12.00
N ALA A 362 8.83 14.39 12.37
CA ALA A 362 7.62 14.16 11.61
C ALA A 362 6.85 15.46 11.33
N SER A 363 6.36 15.65 10.11
CA SER A 363 5.44 16.74 9.76
C SER A 363 3.98 16.33 9.92
N ARG A 364 3.71 15.03 9.89
CA ARG A 364 2.39 14.42 10.08
C ARG A 364 2.53 13.15 10.92
N ILE A 365 1.65 12.97 11.90
CA ILE A 365 1.59 11.78 12.73
C ILE A 365 0.17 11.20 12.63
N LEU A 366 0.09 9.95 12.20
CA LEU A 366 -1.14 9.17 12.16
C LEU A 366 -1.17 8.28 13.39
N VAL A 367 -2.20 8.37 14.22
CA VAL A 367 -2.37 7.55 15.42
C VAL A 367 -3.54 6.60 15.21
N ALA A 368 -3.22 5.36 14.88
CA ALA A 368 -4.16 4.25 14.77
C ALA A 368 -4.53 3.75 16.17
N VAL A 369 -5.81 3.88 16.54
CA VAL A 369 -6.30 3.49 17.87
C VAL A 369 -7.21 2.26 17.75
N GLY A 370 -6.78 1.17 18.37
CA GLY A 370 -7.53 -0.09 18.42
C GLY A 370 -6.79 -1.11 19.28
N GLY A 371 -7.50 -2.16 19.70
CA GLY A 371 -6.89 -3.26 20.48
C GLY A 371 -6.28 -2.85 21.84
N SER A 372 -6.62 -1.67 22.37
CA SER A 372 -5.99 -1.11 23.59
C SER A 372 -6.46 -1.76 24.90
N ALA A 373 -5.65 -1.68 25.95
CA ALA A 373 -5.96 -2.15 27.29
C ALA A 373 -6.51 -1.08 28.26
N SER A 374 -6.30 0.21 28.01
CA SER A 374 -6.59 1.27 28.99
C SER A 374 -8.02 1.83 28.91
N ILE A 375 -8.48 2.42 30.02
CA ILE A 375 -9.65 3.31 30.13
C ILE A 375 -9.26 4.48 31.03
N ASP A 376 -8.30 5.27 30.56
CA ASP A 376 -7.72 6.40 31.30
C ASP A 376 -8.03 7.75 30.65
N GLY A 377 -8.97 7.81 29.69
CA GLY A 377 -9.37 9.06 29.06
C GLY A 377 -8.26 9.73 28.24
N GLY A 378 -7.17 8.99 27.94
CA GLY A 378 -5.94 9.53 27.37
C GLY A 378 -5.11 10.37 28.35
N ALA A 379 -5.37 10.31 29.66
CA ALA A 379 -4.62 11.05 30.67
C ALA A 379 -3.14 10.64 30.70
N GLY A 380 -2.85 9.34 30.62
CA GLY A 380 -1.48 8.84 30.52
C GLY A 380 -0.74 9.37 29.29
N PHE A 381 -1.41 9.42 28.13
CA PHE A 381 -0.90 10.01 26.89
C PHE A 381 -0.56 11.50 27.05
N LEU A 382 -1.45 12.31 27.61
CA LEU A 382 -1.20 13.73 27.87
C LEU A 382 -0.03 13.92 28.84
N ARG A 383 0.02 13.11 29.90
CA ARG A 383 1.11 13.09 30.87
C ARG A 383 2.44 12.77 30.22
N ALA A 384 2.45 11.76 29.35
CA ALA A 384 3.60 11.38 28.57
C ALA A 384 4.03 12.47 27.58
N LEU A 385 3.18 13.46 27.26
CA LEU A 385 3.54 14.59 26.40
C LEU A 385 3.83 15.89 27.18
N GLY A 386 3.91 15.83 28.52
CA GLY A 386 4.37 16.94 29.36
C GLY A 386 3.27 17.68 30.12
N VAL A 387 2.00 17.30 29.95
CA VAL A 387 0.87 17.87 30.71
C VAL A 387 0.83 17.26 32.11
N ASP A 388 0.54 18.04 33.16
CA ASP A 388 0.23 17.42 34.45
C ASP A 388 -1.20 16.87 34.43
N ALA A 389 -1.31 15.54 34.33
CA ALA A 389 -2.56 14.80 34.20
C ALA A 389 -2.48 13.48 35.00
N PRO A 390 -3.61 12.81 35.28
CA PRO A 390 -3.64 11.51 35.93
C PRO A 390 -2.76 10.47 35.21
N ALA A 391 -2.13 9.57 35.98
CA ALA A 391 -1.16 8.63 35.43
C ALA A 391 -1.79 7.39 34.76
N ASP A 392 -2.96 6.97 35.24
CA ASP A 392 -3.66 5.74 34.84
C ASP A 392 -5.17 5.86 35.12
N GLY A 393 -5.94 4.80 34.83
CA GLY A 393 -7.38 4.76 35.05
C GLY A 393 -7.79 4.97 36.51
N ALA A 394 -7.04 4.42 37.48
CA ALA A 394 -7.35 4.57 38.89
C ALA A 394 -7.14 6.01 39.38
N ALA A 395 -6.04 6.65 38.94
CA ALA A 395 -5.79 8.06 39.21
C ALA A 395 -6.86 8.96 38.60
N LEU A 396 -7.32 8.65 37.38
CA LEU A 396 -8.42 9.37 36.73
C LEU A 396 -9.72 9.26 37.52
N VAL A 397 -10.05 8.05 38.00
CA VAL A 397 -11.26 7.84 38.82
C VAL A 397 -11.17 8.60 40.14
N ALA A 398 -9.99 8.62 40.76
CA ALA A 398 -9.75 9.30 42.03
C ALA A 398 -9.86 10.83 41.90
N ASP A 399 -9.26 11.41 40.86
CA ASP A 399 -9.33 12.86 40.59
C ASP A 399 -9.41 13.16 39.08
N PRO A 400 -10.62 13.14 38.50
CA PRO A 400 -10.82 13.43 37.07
C PRO A 400 -10.73 14.92 36.74
N THR A 401 -10.39 15.77 37.71
CA THR A 401 -10.20 17.21 37.52
C THR A 401 -8.75 17.64 37.63
N ALA A 402 -7.84 16.68 37.89
CA ALA A 402 -6.40 16.91 38.01
C ALA A 402 -5.72 17.16 36.65
N VAL A 403 -6.17 18.16 35.91
CA VAL A 403 -5.55 18.63 34.66
C VAL A 403 -5.81 20.12 34.46
N ASP A 404 -4.83 20.83 33.90
CA ASP A 404 -5.04 22.18 33.38
C ASP A 404 -5.69 22.09 31.99
N ALA A 405 -6.90 22.66 31.84
CA ALA A 405 -7.63 22.69 30.58
C ALA A 405 -6.88 23.47 29.46
N SER A 406 -5.94 24.33 29.82
CA SER A 406 -5.05 24.99 28.84
C SER A 406 -3.98 24.06 28.27
N LEU A 407 -3.86 22.83 28.81
CA LEU A 407 -2.85 21.84 28.45
C LEU A 407 -1.42 22.38 28.62
N ALA A 408 -1.21 23.19 29.65
CA ALA A 408 0.10 23.71 29.98
C ALA A 408 1.13 22.59 30.12
N GLY A 409 2.28 22.74 29.44
CA GLY A 409 3.36 21.76 29.42
C GLY A 409 3.32 20.76 28.27
N LEU A 410 2.27 20.77 27.44
CA LEU A 410 2.20 19.96 26.22
C LEU A 410 3.42 20.21 25.32
N ASP A 411 4.00 19.14 24.76
CA ASP A 411 5.16 19.20 23.87
C ASP A 411 4.94 20.23 22.74
N PRO A 412 5.70 21.33 22.70
CA PRO A 412 5.44 22.45 21.80
C PRO A 412 5.60 22.09 20.32
N ARG A 413 6.28 20.98 20.01
CA ARG A 413 6.45 20.51 18.63
C ARG A 413 5.13 20.09 18.00
N LEU A 414 4.14 19.65 18.78
CA LEU A 414 2.82 19.27 18.27
C LEU A 414 2.08 20.41 17.56
N ALA A 415 2.36 21.66 17.93
CA ALA A 415 1.77 22.84 17.27
C ALA A 415 2.20 22.97 15.79
N HIS A 416 3.23 22.24 15.35
CA HIS A 416 3.78 22.27 14.00
C HIS A 416 3.59 20.94 13.24
N VAL A 417 2.84 20.00 13.81
CA VAL A 417 2.62 18.67 13.23
C VAL A 417 1.14 18.45 12.94
N ALA A 418 0.83 17.94 11.75
CA ALA A 418 -0.51 17.48 11.43
C ALA A 418 -0.79 16.15 12.17
N LEU A 419 -1.53 16.20 13.27
CA LEU A 419 -1.91 15.02 14.04
C LEU A 419 -3.28 14.49 13.56
N GLU A 420 -3.35 13.19 13.28
CA GLU A 420 -4.55 12.53 12.79
C GLU A 420 -4.86 11.26 13.58
N LEU A 421 -6.09 11.18 14.09
CA LEU A 421 -6.66 10.02 14.75
C LEU A 421 -7.31 9.11 13.71
N LEU A 422 -6.85 7.86 13.62
CA LEU A 422 -7.49 6.80 12.84
C LEU A 422 -8.26 5.88 13.78
N HIS A 423 -9.59 5.84 13.66
CA HIS A 423 -10.46 5.07 14.55
C HIS A 423 -11.26 4.01 13.77
N ASP A 424 -11.43 2.83 14.37
CA ASP A 424 -12.19 1.69 13.83
C ASP A 424 -13.62 1.59 14.39
N VAL A 425 -13.97 2.45 15.35
CA VAL A 425 -15.28 2.52 16.00
C VAL A 425 -15.73 3.96 16.20
N ASP A 426 -17.04 4.17 16.19
CA ASP A 426 -17.67 5.48 16.41
C ASP A 426 -18.09 5.74 17.87
N ALA A 427 -17.65 4.90 18.81
CA ALA A 427 -18.07 4.99 20.20
C ALA A 427 -17.83 6.40 20.80
N PRO A 428 -18.83 7.02 21.45
CA PRO A 428 -18.63 8.25 22.21
C PRO A 428 -17.77 7.98 23.45
N LEU A 429 -17.32 9.03 24.13
CA LEU A 429 -16.50 8.89 25.33
C LEU A 429 -17.26 8.21 26.47
N CYS A 430 -18.50 8.63 26.72
CA CYS A 430 -19.31 8.23 27.87
C CYS A 430 -20.71 7.74 27.46
N GLY A 431 -21.46 7.23 28.42
CA GLY A 431 -22.86 6.83 28.21
C GLY A 431 -23.01 5.38 27.76
N PRO A 432 -24.23 4.96 27.34
CA PRO A 432 -24.56 3.56 27.09
C PRO A 432 -23.62 2.85 26.10
N ASP A 433 -23.22 3.56 25.05
CA ASP A 433 -22.29 3.08 24.02
C ASP A 433 -20.85 3.58 24.22
N GLY A 434 -20.57 4.19 25.38
CA GLY A 434 -19.31 4.83 25.71
C GLY A 434 -18.15 3.88 26.03
N ALA A 435 -16.96 4.44 26.17
CA ALA A 435 -15.72 3.67 26.28
C ALA A 435 -15.72 2.65 27.44
N ALA A 436 -16.14 3.09 28.63
CA ALA A 436 -16.19 2.25 29.83
C ALA A 436 -17.18 1.10 29.70
N ARG A 437 -18.41 1.39 29.25
CA ARG A 437 -19.49 0.40 29.18
C ARG A 437 -19.27 -0.62 28.07
N ARG A 438 -18.81 -0.15 26.90
CA ARG A 438 -18.61 -1.00 25.72
C ARG A 438 -17.36 -1.85 25.80
N PHE A 439 -16.25 -1.29 26.30
CA PHE A 439 -14.94 -1.94 26.24
C PHE A 439 -14.33 -2.29 27.60
N GLY A 440 -14.88 -1.79 28.72
CA GLY A 440 -14.41 -2.12 30.07
C GLY A 440 -14.43 -3.61 30.42
N PRO A 441 -15.53 -4.34 30.17
CA PRO A 441 -15.61 -5.74 30.57
C PRO A 441 -14.50 -6.63 29.99
N GLN A 442 -14.16 -6.48 28.71
CA GLN A 442 -13.08 -7.25 28.07
C GLN A 442 -11.67 -6.84 28.56
N LYS A 443 -11.56 -5.65 29.18
CA LYS A 443 -10.34 -5.09 29.79
C LYS A 443 -10.24 -5.38 31.30
N GLY A 444 -11.13 -6.23 31.83
CA GLY A 444 -11.11 -6.68 33.22
C GLY A 444 -11.93 -5.82 34.19
N ALA A 445 -12.74 -4.87 33.72
CA ALA A 445 -13.57 -4.05 34.61
C ALA A 445 -14.81 -4.80 35.11
N GLY A 446 -15.02 -4.82 36.43
CA GLY A 446 -16.30 -5.22 37.03
C GLY A 446 -17.40 -4.16 36.82
N PRO A 447 -18.68 -4.49 37.10
CA PRO A 447 -19.79 -3.55 36.90
C PRO A 447 -19.62 -2.21 37.64
N ASP A 448 -19.19 -2.24 38.90
CA ASP A 448 -18.98 -1.01 39.69
C ASP A 448 -17.81 -0.17 39.13
N GLU A 449 -16.76 -0.82 38.63
CA GLU A 449 -15.64 -0.14 37.99
C GLU A 449 -16.07 0.51 36.66
N VAL A 450 -16.91 -0.15 35.87
CA VAL A 450 -17.47 0.41 34.64
C VAL A 450 -18.23 1.71 34.94
N GLU A 451 -19.10 1.72 35.95
CA GLU A 451 -19.83 2.94 36.35
C GLU A 451 -18.89 4.03 36.85
N ALA A 452 -17.90 3.66 37.68
CA ALA A 452 -16.94 4.61 38.22
C ALA A 452 -16.10 5.27 37.11
N HIS A 453 -15.64 4.49 36.13
CA HIS A 453 -14.86 5.00 34.99
C HIS A 453 -15.72 5.84 34.05
N ASP A 454 -16.96 5.44 33.74
CA ASP A 454 -17.88 6.24 32.91
C ASP A 454 -18.16 7.62 33.55
N ALA A 455 -18.41 7.64 34.87
CA ALA A 455 -18.62 8.88 35.60
C ALA A 455 -17.34 9.74 35.69
N ALA A 456 -16.16 9.12 35.80
CA ALA A 456 -14.88 9.81 35.79
C ALA A 456 -14.59 10.43 34.41
N LEU A 457 -14.81 9.69 33.32
CA LEU A 457 -14.66 10.17 31.94
C LEU A 457 -15.59 11.36 31.63
N ALA A 458 -16.81 11.36 32.17
CA ALA A 458 -17.73 12.49 32.00
C ALA A 458 -17.20 13.78 32.68
N ARG A 459 -16.63 13.66 33.89
CA ARG A 459 -15.99 14.78 34.60
C ARG A 459 -14.68 15.21 33.94
N TRP A 460 -13.92 14.25 33.44
CA TRP A 460 -12.70 14.47 32.67
C TRP A 460 -12.98 15.30 31.42
N ALA A 461 -13.99 14.93 30.62
CA ALA A 461 -14.38 15.69 29.45
C ALA A 461 -14.87 17.10 29.77
N ALA A 462 -15.63 17.27 30.86
CA ALA A 462 -16.06 18.58 31.32
C ALA A 462 -14.88 19.48 31.73
N THR A 463 -13.78 18.89 32.22
CA THR A 463 -12.58 19.62 32.64
C THR A 463 -11.70 19.95 31.45
N LEU A 464 -11.38 18.96 30.60
CA LEU A 464 -10.50 19.12 29.46
C LEU A 464 -11.12 19.96 28.33
N GLY A 465 -12.45 19.91 28.21
CA GLY A 465 -13.18 20.50 27.09
C GLY A 465 -13.07 19.65 25.82
N GLY A 466 -13.88 20.00 24.82
CA GLY A 466 -14.01 19.23 23.57
C GLY A 466 -15.37 18.53 23.46
N ASP A 467 -15.50 17.69 22.44
CA ASP A 467 -16.75 16.99 22.12
C ASP A 467 -16.67 15.51 22.53
N PRO A 468 -17.25 15.13 23.69
CA PRO A 468 -17.27 13.74 24.13
C PRO A 468 -18.16 12.83 23.25
N ASP A 469 -19.07 13.40 22.46
CA ASP A 469 -20.00 12.67 21.60
C ASP A 469 -19.48 12.54 20.16
N ALA A 470 -18.36 13.20 19.83
CA ALA A 470 -17.74 13.08 18.51
C ALA A 470 -17.36 11.61 18.22
N PRO A 471 -17.57 11.13 16.97
CA PRO A 471 -17.23 9.76 16.60
C PRO A 471 -15.77 9.40 16.93
N GLY A 472 -15.58 8.27 17.59
CA GLY A 472 -14.26 7.80 18.01
C GLY A 472 -13.68 8.49 19.24
N SER A 473 -14.40 9.40 19.91
CA SER A 473 -13.94 9.99 21.19
C SER A 473 -13.73 8.92 22.27
N GLY A 474 -14.54 7.86 22.29
CA GLY A 474 -14.37 6.71 23.19
C GLY A 474 -13.36 5.67 22.71
N ALA A 475 -12.80 5.84 21.51
CA ALA A 475 -11.84 4.88 20.96
C ALA A 475 -10.61 4.79 21.88
N ALA A 476 -10.14 3.55 22.02
CA ALA A 476 -9.07 3.18 22.94
C ALA A 476 -9.19 3.76 24.37
N GLY A 477 -10.38 3.68 24.97
CA GLY A 477 -10.57 4.05 26.38
C GLY A 477 -10.59 5.55 26.64
N GLY A 478 -10.91 6.35 25.62
CA GLY A 478 -10.91 7.81 25.68
C GLY A 478 -9.62 8.46 25.18
N LEU A 479 -8.64 7.67 24.71
CA LEU A 479 -7.47 8.21 24.01
C LEU A 479 -7.87 9.03 22.77
N GLY A 480 -8.91 8.61 22.04
CA GLY A 480 -9.45 9.37 20.91
C GLY A 480 -9.90 10.78 21.31
N PHE A 481 -10.56 10.93 22.46
CA PHE A 481 -10.93 12.23 23.03
C PHE A 481 -9.71 13.09 23.37
N ALA A 482 -8.69 12.53 24.02
CA ALA A 482 -7.46 13.26 24.33
C ALA A 482 -6.68 13.70 23.08
N LEU A 483 -6.61 12.86 22.04
CA LEU A 483 -6.01 13.20 20.75
C LEU A 483 -6.73 14.40 20.11
N ARG A 484 -8.06 14.42 20.13
CA ARG A 484 -8.85 15.57 19.66
C ARG A 484 -8.60 16.82 20.50
N ALA A 485 -8.48 16.68 21.81
CA ALA A 485 -8.19 17.80 22.72
C ALA A 485 -6.83 18.47 22.43
N VAL A 486 -5.83 17.71 21.99
CA VAL A 486 -4.53 18.25 21.52
C VAL A 486 -4.53 18.70 20.05
N GLY A 487 -5.71 18.75 19.40
CA GLY A 487 -5.88 19.27 18.05
C GLY A 487 -5.83 18.23 16.93
N ALA A 488 -5.89 16.93 17.23
CA ALA A 488 -5.95 15.92 16.18
C ALA A 488 -7.24 16.01 15.37
N THR A 489 -7.12 15.98 14.05
CA THR A 489 -8.26 15.67 13.18
C THR A 489 -8.55 14.17 13.22
N ALA A 490 -9.79 13.74 13.03
CA ALA A 490 -10.14 12.33 13.10
C ALA A 490 -10.74 11.84 11.80
N ARG A 491 -10.40 10.61 11.43
CA ARG A 491 -10.89 9.94 10.22
C ARG A 491 -11.18 8.46 10.50
N PRO A 492 -12.20 7.88 9.85
CA PRO A 492 -12.40 6.43 9.86
C PRO A 492 -11.13 5.74 9.34
N GLY A 493 -10.61 4.80 10.13
CA GLY A 493 -9.30 4.22 9.86
C GLY A 493 -9.24 3.45 8.55
N ALA A 494 -10.27 2.65 8.23
CA ALA A 494 -10.35 1.92 6.96
C ALA A 494 -10.24 2.86 5.74
N GLU A 495 -10.98 3.96 5.72
CA GLU A 495 -10.94 4.95 4.63
C GLU A 495 -9.56 5.62 4.53
N ALA A 496 -8.95 5.97 5.67
CA ALA A 496 -7.61 6.56 5.69
C ALA A 496 -6.53 5.57 5.21
N VAL A 497 -6.61 4.30 5.61
CA VAL A 497 -5.69 3.25 5.15
C VAL A 497 -5.80 3.09 3.64
N LEU A 498 -7.01 2.96 3.09
CA LEU A 498 -7.23 2.81 1.64
C LEU A 498 -6.68 3.99 0.83
N ASP A 499 -6.78 5.22 1.33
CA ASP A 499 -6.16 6.40 0.71
C ASP A 499 -4.64 6.29 0.67
N LEU A 500 -4.03 5.96 1.82
CA LEU A 500 -2.58 5.96 2.01
C LEU A 500 -1.89 4.85 1.20
N VAL A 501 -2.53 3.68 1.07
CA VAL A 501 -2.02 2.58 0.25
C VAL A 501 -2.34 2.74 -1.25
N GLY A 502 -3.12 3.77 -1.61
CA GLY A 502 -3.47 4.08 -3.00
C GLY A 502 -4.46 3.09 -3.62
N PHE A 503 -5.40 2.58 -2.82
CA PHE A 503 -6.38 1.56 -3.23
C PHE A 503 -7.12 1.96 -4.51
N ASP A 504 -7.70 3.16 -4.58
CA ASP A 504 -8.54 3.59 -5.71
C ASP A 504 -7.81 3.53 -7.06
N ARG A 505 -6.51 3.89 -7.08
CA ARG A 505 -5.68 3.83 -8.28
C ARG A 505 -5.51 2.38 -8.75
N LEU A 506 -5.27 1.47 -7.82
CA LEU A 506 -5.10 0.05 -8.10
C LEU A 506 -6.44 -0.60 -8.48
N ALA A 507 -7.53 -0.24 -7.80
CA ALA A 507 -8.87 -0.74 -8.10
C ALA A 507 -9.32 -0.34 -9.51
N ARG A 508 -9.08 0.90 -9.96
CA ARG A 508 -9.37 1.32 -11.35
C ARG A 508 -8.58 0.55 -12.42
N PHE A 509 -7.41 0.02 -12.05
CA PHE A 509 -6.58 -0.78 -12.95
C PHE A 509 -6.97 -2.26 -12.93
N ALA A 510 -7.49 -2.74 -11.80
CA ALA A 510 -7.93 -4.12 -11.64
C ALA A 510 -9.24 -4.39 -12.41
N ASP A 511 -9.37 -5.63 -12.87
CA ASP A 511 -10.60 -6.17 -13.43
C ASP A 511 -11.51 -6.77 -12.31
N LEU A 512 -10.92 -7.08 -11.15
CA LEU A 512 -11.58 -7.64 -9.97
C LEU A 512 -10.88 -7.20 -8.68
N VAL A 513 -11.64 -6.85 -7.66
CA VAL A 513 -11.18 -6.77 -6.26
C VAL A 513 -11.66 -8.01 -5.52
N VAL A 514 -10.77 -8.64 -4.76
CA VAL A 514 -11.12 -9.68 -3.79
C VAL A 514 -10.67 -9.24 -2.41
N THR A 515 -11.60 -9.12 -1.48
CA THR A 515 -11.33 -8.75 -0.08
C THR A 515 -11.78 -9.87 0.85
N ALA A 516 -11.26 -9.84 2.08
CA ALA A 516 -11.60 -10.84 3.08
C ALA A 516 -11.47 -10.28 4.50
N GLU A 517 -12.23 -10.88 5.42
CA GLU A 517 -12.09 -10.68 6.87
C GLU A 517 -12.54 -11.93 7.64
N GLY A 518 -12.26 -11.97 8.94
CA GLY A 518 -12.61 -13.12 9.77
C GLY A 518 -14.11 -13.33 9.96
N SER A 519 -14.90 -12.25 10.11
CA SER A 519 -16.35 -12.33 10.30
C SER A 519 -17.02 -11.16 9.60
N VAL A 520 -17.94 -11.48 8.70
CA VAL A 520 -18.82 -10.54 8.03
C VAL A 520 -20.14 -10.50 8.79
N ASP A 521 -20.30 -9.48 9.64
CA ASP A 521 -21.45 -9.30 10.54
C ASP A 521 -21.90 -7.83 10.61
N ALA A 522 -22.85 -7.52 11.49
CA ALA A 522 -23.36 -6.16 11.67
C ALA A 522 -22.27 -5.10 11.97
N SER A 523 -21.13 -5.52 12.55
CA SER A 523 -20.00 -4.61 12.81
C SER A 523 -19.19 -4.29 11.56
N THR A 524 -19.13 -5.21 10.58
CA THR A 524 -18.53 -4.95 9.26
C THR A 524 -19.19 -3.76 8.59
N LEU A 525 -20.52 -3.69 8.69
CA LEU A 525 -21.34 -2.65 8.04
C LEU A 525 -21.15 -1.25 8.62
N GLN A 526 -20.41 -1.11 9.73
CA GLN A 526 -20.11 0.15 10.41
C GLN A 526 -18.86 0.85 9.84
N GLY A 527 -18.53 0.63 8.56
CA GLY A 527 -17.39 1.27 7.90
C GLY A 527 -16.04 0.61 8.15
N LYS A 528 -16.03 -0.68 8.50
CA LYS A 528 -14.79 -1.48 8.61
C LYS A 528 -14.19 -1.79 7.25
N THR A 529 -13.02 -2.43 7.25
CA THR A 529 -12.19 -2.73 6.07
C THR A 529 -12.99 -3.25 4.87
N VAL A 530 -13.78 -4.32 5.03
CA VAL A 530 -14.53 -4.93 3.92
C VAL A 530 -15.59 -4.00 3.36
N ASP A 531 -16.35 -3.30 4.22
CA ASP A 531 -17.36 -2.33 3.77
C ASP A 531 -16.72 -1.16 3.00
N ALA A 532 -15.60 -0.64 3.51
CA ALA A 532 -14.85 0.42 2.85
C ALA A 532 -14.31 -0.06 1.48
N VAL A 533 -13.73 -1.26 1.40
CA VAL A 533 -13.23 -1.83 0.14
C VAL A 533 -14.38 -2.00 -0.87
N VAL A 534 -15.53 -2.55 -0.46
CA VAL A 534 -16.70 -2.71 -1.33
C VAL A 534 -17.19 -1.38 -1.87
N ARG A 535 -17.37 -0.38 -1.00
CA ARG A 535 -17.81 0.97 -1.39
C ARG A 535 -16.83 1.64 -2.35
N ARG A 536 -15.52 1.52 -2.10
CA ARG A 536 -14.47 2.14 -2.92
C ARG A 536 -14.32 1.42 -4.26
N ALA A 537 -14.39 0.09 -4.31
CA ALA A 537 -14.40 -0.67 -5.56
C ALA A 537 -15.62 -0.31 -6.43
N THR A 538 -16.79 -0.16 -5.80
CA THR A 538 -18.01 0.28 -6.48
C THR A 538 -17.87 1.68 -7.05
N ALA A 539 -17.27 2.61 -6.28
CA ALA A 539 -17.00 3.97 -6.75
C ALA A 539 -16.00 4.03 -7.92
N THR A 540 -15.10 3.04 -8.06
CA THR A 540 -14.21 2.92 -9.23
C THR A 540 -14.81 2.14 -10.39
N GLY A 541 -16.02 1.58 -10.22
CA GLY A 541 -16.67 0.72 -11.21
C GLY A 541 -16.04 -0.68 -11.31
N THR A 542 -15.26 -1.09 -10.31
CA THR A 542 -14.55 -2.37 -10.28
C THR A 542 -15.38 -3.40 -9.54
N ARG A 543 -15.47 -4.60 -10.10
CA ARG A 543 -16.18 -5.74 -9.48
C ARG A 543 -15.52 -6.12 -8.16
N CYS A 544 -16.30 -6.54 -7.17
CA CYS A 544 -15.80 -6.86 -5.83
C CYS A 544 -16.39 -8.16 -5.29
N VAL A 545 -15.53 -9.09 -4.87
CA VAL A 545 -15.92 -10.32 -4.18
C VAL A 545 -15.40 -10.28 -2.74
N VAL A 546 -16.26 -10.63 -1.79
CA VAL A 546 -15.96 -10.70 -0.36
C VAL A 546 -15.91 -12.15 0.10
N ALA A 547 -14.82 -12.53 0.77
CA ALA A 547 -14.61 -13.83 1.37
C ALA A 547 -14.53 -13.71 2.91
N GLY A 548 -15.55 -14.20 3.63
CA GLY A 548 -15.59 -14.17 5.09
C GLY A 548 -15.24 -15.51 5.73
N GLY A 549 -14.56 -15.50 6.87
CA GLY A 549 -14.42 -16.70 7.72
C GLY A 549 -15.77 -17.22 8.19
N ARG A 550 -16.59 -16.32 8.74
CA ARG A 550 -18.02 -16.48 9.02
C ARG A 550 -18.78 -15.37 8.31
N VAL A 551 -19.98 -15.67 7.82
CA VAL A 551 -20.84 -14.69 7.13
C VAL A 551 -22.26 -14.79 7.68
N GLU A 552 -22.79 -13.67 8.15
CA GLU A 552 -24.21 -13.53 8.51
C GLU A 552 -25.03 -13.09 7.29
N ASP A 553 -26.20 -13.70 7.10
CA ASP A 553 -27.03 -13.49 5.90
C ASP A 553 -27.44 -12.02 5.71
N ASP A 554 -27.81 -11.33 6.80
CA ASP A 554 -28.21 -9.92 6.75
C ASP A 554 -27.03 -9.00 6.36
N ALA A 555 -25.84 -9.29 6.89
CA ALA A 555 -24.62 -8.55 6.57
C ALA A 555 -24.20 -8.78 5.11
N ALA A 556 -24.26 -10.02 4.64
CA ALA A 556 -24.01 -10.36 3.24
C ALA A 556 -24.97 -9.63 2.30
N ALA A 557 -26.27 -9.69 2.59
CA ALA A 557 -27.28 -9.03 1.77
C ALA A 557 -27.10 -7.50 1.71
N GLU A 558 -26.67 -6.88 2.81
CA GLU A 558 -26.37 -5.45 2.84
C GLU A 558 -25.10 -5.10 2.04
N LEU A 559 -24.02 -5.87 2.18
CA LEU A 559 -22.81 -5.65 1.37
C LEU A 559 -23.08 -5.80 -0.13
N GLN A 560 -23.94 -6.75 -0.52
CA GLN A 560 -24.38 -6.88 -1.91
C GLN A 560 -25.19 -5.66 -2.38
N ARG A 561 -26.07 -5.10 -1.53
CA ARG A 561 -26.75 -3.83 -1.83
C ARG A 561 -25.79 -2.66 -1.98
N ARG A 562 -24.67 -2.69 -1.24
CA ARG A 562 -23.60 -1.67 -1.30
C ARG A 562 -22.65 -1.83 -2.48
N GLY A 563 -22.75 -2.94 -3.22
CA GLY A 563 -22.05 -3.15 -4.49
C GLY A 563 -21.13 -4.36 -4.57
N ALA A 564 -21.07 -5.22 -3.54
CA ALA A 564 -20.36 -6.50 -3.66
C ALA A 564 -21.07 -7.43 -4.65
N ASP A 565 -20.36 -7.90 -5.68
CA ASP A 565 -20.86 -8.90 -6.64
C ASP A 565 -21.25 -10.20 -5.93
N ARG A 566 -20.43 -10.60 -4.95
CA ARG A 566 -20.63 -11.83 -4.16
C ARG A 566 -20.02 -11.68 -2.77
N VAL A 567 -20.73 -12.19 -1.77
CA VAL A 567 -20.24 -12.40 -0.41
C VAL A 567 -20.37 -13.89 -0.10
N GLN A 568 -19.29 -14.52 0.35
CA GLN A 568 -19.28 -15.97 0.60
C GLN A 568 -18.47 -16.32 1.85
N ALA A 569 -18.88 -17.36 2.55
CA ALA A 569 -18.04 -17.99 3.56
C ALA A 569 -16.95 -18.84 2.89
N ILE A 570 -15.74 -18.86 3.45
CA ILE A 570 -14.63 -19.66 2.92
C ILE A 570 -14.67 -21.13 3.38
N GLY A 571 -15.44 -21.43 4.43
CA GLY A 571 -15.60 -22.78 4.96
C GLY A 571 -17.03 -23.05 5.48
N PRO A 572 -17.33 -24.31 5.82
CA PRO A 572 -18.62 -24.70 6.38
C PRO A 572 -18.80 -24.16 7.81
N ALA A 573 -20.02 -23.71 8.10
CA ALA A 573 -20.36 -22.99 9.34
C ALA A 573 -20.26 -23.85 10.63
N ASP A 574 -20.36 -25.18 10.51
CA ASP A 574 -20.34 -26.13 11.62
C ASP A 574 -18.93 -26.68 11.94
N ARG A 575 -17.89 -26.20 11.24
CA ARG A 575 -16.52 -26.65 11.47
C ARG A 575 -15.99 -26.15 12.82
N PRO A 576 -15.28 -27.00 13.59
CA PRO A 576 -14.58 -26.56 14.80
C PRO A 576 -13.61 -25.42 14.50
N LEU A 577 -13.59 -24.39 15.36
CA LEU A 577 -12.83 -23.15 15.14
C LEU A 577 -11.34 -23.41 14.85
N ALA A 578 -10.67 -24.27 15.62
CA ALA A 578 -9.25 -24.58 15.41
C ALA A 578 -8.97 -25.13 14.00
N THR A 579 -9.86 -26.00 13.49
CA THR A 579 -9.75 -26.54 12.13
C THR A 579 -10.08 -25.48 11.08
N ALA A 580 -11.04 -24.61 11.33
CA ALA A 580 -11.38 -23.50 10.44
C ALA A 580 -10.22 -22.51 10.30
N LEU A 581 -9.60 -22.11 11.41
CA LEU A 581 -8.45 -21.20 11.42
C LEU A 581 -7.26 -21.79 10.64
N ALA A 582 -6.96 -23.08 10.84
CA ALA A 582 -5.88 -23.76 10.13
C ALA A 582 -6.13 -23.92 8.61
N ALA A 583 -7.39 -24.05 8.19
CA ALA A 583 -7.77 -24.22 6.78
C ALA A 583 -7.91 -22.89 6.02
N ALA A 584 -8.13 -21.78 6.73
CA ALA A 584 -8.52 -20.49 6.14
C ALA A 584 -7.60 -20.00 5.00
N PRO A 585 -6.24 -20.08 5.07
CA PRO A 585 -5.41 -19.67 3.94
C PRO A 585 -5.68 -20.47 2.65
N GLY A 586 -5.87 -21.78 2.76
CA GLY A 586 -6.20 -22.63 1.61
C GLY A 586 -7.58 -22.32 1.03
N GLU A 587 -8.52 -21.96 1.89
CA GLU A 587 -9.89 -21.63 1.48
C GLU A 587 -10.01 -20.23 0.87
N LEU A 588 -9.21 -19.26 1.34
CA LEU A 588 -9.04 -17.96 0.68
C LEU A 588 -8.49 -18.15 -0.74
N ARG A 589 -7.46 -18.98 -0.90
CA ARG A 589 -6.90 -19.33 -2.21
C ARG A 589 -7.98 -19.90 -3.14
N GLU A 590 -8.81 -20.81 -2.65
CA GLU A 590 -9.91 -21.38 -3.44
C GLU A 590 -10.97 -20.33 -3.82
N ALA A 591 -11.32 -19.44 -2.89
CA ALA A 591 -12.29 -18.38 -3.12
C ALA A 591 -11.84 -17.43 -4.26
N ALA A 592 -10.58 -16.97 -4.20
CA ALA A 592 -10.01 -16.12 -5.25
C ALA A 592 -9.85 -16.84 -6.59
N ARG A 593 -9.47 -18.13 -6.56
CA ARG A 593 -9.38 -18.97 -7.77
C ARG A 593 -10.73 -19.08 -8.47
N THR A 594 -11.79 -19.31 -7.70
CA THR A 594 -13.17 -19.40 -8.23
C THR A 594 -13.61 -18.06 -8.82
N ALA A 595 -13.46 -16.96 -8.08
CA ALA A 595 -13.83 -15.62 -8.56
C ALA A 595 -13.09 -15.22 -9.84
N THR A 596 -11.78 -15.52 -9.91
CA THR A 596 -10.95 -15.22 -11.09
C THR A 596 -11.33 -16.09 -12.29
N THR A 597 -11.65 -17.37 -12.06
CA THR A 597 -12.08 -18.29 -13.12
C THR A 597 -13.39 -17.82 -13.76
N GLU A 598 -14.34 -17.35 -12.95
CA GLU A 598 -15.62 -16.84 -13.43
C GLU A 598 -15.46 -15.57 -14.28
N LEU A 599 -14.51 -14.70 -13.93
CA LEU A 599 -14.22 -13.50 -14.71
C LEU A 599 -13.67 -13.80 -16.11
N ARG A 600 -12.98 -14.94 -16.26
CA ARG A 600 -12.43 -15.41 -17.55
C ARG A 600 -13.44 -16.18 -18.39
N ARG A 601 -14.63 -16.48 -17.88
CA ARG A 601 -15.70 -17.13 -18.66
C ARG A 601 -16.32 -16.08 -19.59
N PRO A 602 -16.47 -16.40 -20.90
CA PRO A 602 -16.97 -15.48 -21.91
C PRO A 602 -18.44 -15.09 -21.73
#